data_AF-A0A957ZGX7-F1
#
_entry.id   AF-A0A957ZGX7-F1
#
_cell.length_a   1.000
_cell.length_b   1.000
_cell.length_c   1.000
_cell.angle_alpha   90.00
_cell.angle_beta   90.00
_cell.angle_gamma   90.00
#
_symmetry.space_group_name_H-M   'P 1'
#
loop_
_entity.id
_entity.type
_entity.pdbx_description
1 polymer ?
#
loop_
_entity_poly.entity_id
_entity_poly.type
_entity_poly.pdbx_seq_one_letter_code
_entity_poly.pdbx_strand_id
1 'polypeptide(L)'
;MSNESRIDRLLSTMLGWAEPKRAAAAPGEAGFGLPAFAASDRVPESVPMTVVEHPDGRMSQYPPADRWDDWVEWDGKRWPERVARRYMLIPTVCFNCESACGLLAYVDRETLEVKKFEGNPAHPGSRGRNCAKGPATHNQTYDPERILYPLKRVGERGAGKWKRVTWEEALTDIAAKMRASREQRRDGIMYHVGRPGEDGYTNRCIGAWGVDGHNSHTNICSASARLGYSLWGGFDRPSPDHANARVILLISSHLETGHYFNPHAQRIIEGKMAGAKIITMDPRLSNTASMSDAWLPTWPGSETTVLLAFANYLIQQDRYDKEFVRKWVNWEETLKAIVDGQLLIANGQRGDAGAASAISNLQSSISNSASALSFDLFDQALKLLYADFTLERAAAEAQVPVERLRECAEWIANCDGKLATHVWRAASIGNLGGWQVARALFFLNVLTGSVGTPGGTSGNEWNKFVPKPYKSPPAVDAWNELQLPHEYPLAHYELSFLLPHFLEEGRGTIDVYFTRVYNPMWINPDGFVWLKALRDEEKIKCHVALTPTWNESAWFADYV
;
A
#
# COMPACT_ATOMS: atom_id res chain seq x y z
N MET A 1 -1.72 61.17 13.38
CA MET A 1 -1.34 61.50 11.99
C MET A 1 0.16 61.72 11.96
N SER A 2 0.92 60.65 11.75
CA SER A 2 2.39 60.63 11.71
C SER A 2 2.91 60.90 10.29
N ASN A 3 4.08 61.53 10.21
CA ASN A 3 4.73 62.07 9.01
C ASN A 3 5.24 61.03 7.98
N GLU A 4 4.87 59.76 8.09
CA GLU A 4 5.35 58.69 7.19
C GLU A 4 4.70 58.73 5.79
N SER A 5 3.54 59.36 5.62
CA SER A 5 2.76 59.21 4.36
C SER A 5 3.21 60.06 3.15
N ARG A 6 4.21 60.93 3.29
CA ARG A 6 4.62 61.86 2.21
C ARG A 6 5.89 61.43 1.47
N ILE A 7 6.84 60.81 2.16
CA ILE A 7 8.10 60.34 1.55
C ILE A 7 7.82 59.11 0.67
N ASP A 8 6.99 58.18 1.13
CA ASP A 8 6.63 56.98 0.37
C ASP A 8 5.86 57.29 -0.92
N ARG A 9 4.99 58.32 -0.89
CA ARG A 9 4.31 58.80 -2.11
C ARG A 9 5.29 59.44 -3.09
N LEU A 10 6.27 60.18 -2.60
CA LEU A 10 7.30 60.79 -3.46
C LEU A 10 8.16 59.72 -4.14
N LEU A 11 8.58 58.69 -3.37
CA LEU A 11 9.39 57.57 -3.87
C LEU A 11 8.64 56.70 -4.87
N SER A 12 7.36 56.37 -4.61
CA SER A 12 6.52 55.60 -5.54
C SER A 12 6.32 56.30 -6.90
N THR A 13 6.27 57.64 -6.89
CA THR A 13 6.05 58.45 -8.09
C THR A 13 7.35 58.64 -8.88
N MET A 14 8.50 58.76 -8.21
CA MET A 14 9.82 58.91 -8.87
C MET A 14 10.39 57.59 -9.41
N LEU A 15 10.10 56.45 -8.77
CA LEU A 15 10.68 55.15 -9.13
C LEU A 15 9.79 54.30 -10.06
N GLY A 16 8.61 54.79 -10.44
CA GLY A 16 7.70 54.09 -11.35
C GLY A 16 7.15 52.76 -10.81
N TRP A 17 7.24 52.53 -9.49
CA TRP A 17 6.67 51.36 -8.84
C TRP A 17 5.16 51.58 -8.65
N ALA A 18 4.39 51.32 -9.71
CA ALA A 18 2.97 51.10 -9.55
C ALA A 18 2.77 49.95 -8.56
N GLU A 19 1.94 50.15 -7.53
CA GLU A 19 1.42 49.01 -6.76
C GLU A 19 0.87 48.00 -7.77
N PRO A 20 1.22 46.70 -7.65
CA PRO A 20 0.63 45.69 -8.50
C PRO A 20 -0.87 45.69 -8.20
N LYS A 21 -1.66 46.30 -9.08
CA LYS A 21 -3.10 46.04 -9.13
C LYS A 21 -3.23 44.54 -9.27
N ARG A 22 -3.65 43.85 -8.21
CA ARG A 22 -4.16 42.48 -8.31
C ARG A 22 -5.23 42.52 -9.38
N ALA A 23 -4.92 42.01 -10.56
CA ALA A 23 -5.92 41.79 -11.58
C ALA A 23 -6.95 40.86 -10.94
N ALA A 24 -8.18 41.34 -10.79
CA ALA A 24 -9.30 40.45 -10.58
C ALA A 24 -9.29 39.48 -11.76
N ALA A 25 -9.04 38.20 -11.50
CA ALA A 25 -9.06 37.18 -12.53
C ALA A 25 -10.42 37.27 -13.22
N ALA A 26 -10.40 37.55 -14.53
CA ALA A 26 -11.61 37.50 -15.33
C ALA A 26 -12.19 36.07 -15.22
N PRO A 27 -13.52 35.89 -15.05
CA PRO A 27 -14.12 34.57 -15.09
C PRO A 27 -14.07 34.07 -16.54
N GLY A 28 -12.98 33.39 -16.88
CA GLY A 28 -12.73 32.82 -18.20
C GLY A 28 -12.18 31.41 -18.08
N GLU A 29 -12.91 30.48 -18.71
CA GLU A 29 -12.47 29.15 -19.15
C GLU A 29 -12.05 28.12 -18.08
N ALA A 30 -12.96 27.16 -17.86
CA ALA A 30 -12.65 25.76 -17.54
C ALA A 30 -11.73 25.44 -16.34
N GLY A 31 -11.70 26.27 -15.30
CA GLY A 31 -11.10 25.90 -14.02
C GLY A 31 -9.62 26.22 -13.86
N PHE A 32 -9.05 27.07 -14.71
CA PHE A 32 -7.71 27.62 -14.50
C PHE A 32 -7.81 28.90 -13.65
N GLY A 33 -7.69 28.75 -12.33
CA GLY A 33 -7.67 29.90 -11.43
C GLY A 33 -7.07 29.54 -10.07
N LEU A 34 -6.11 30.35 -9.60
CA LEU A 34 -5.60 30.22 -8.24
C LEU A 34 -6.74 30.43 -7.23
N PRO A 35 -6.79 29.67 -6.13
CA PRO A 35 -7.69 29.96 -5.02
C PRO A 35 -7.53 31.42 -4.58
N ALA A 36 -8.64 32.15 -4.45
CA ALA A 36 -8.62 33.49 -3.89
C ALA A 36 -8.58 33.39 -2.36
N PHE A 37 -7.46 33.79 -1.75
CA PHE A 37 -7.30 33.82 -0.30
C PHE A 37 -7.96 35.06 0.29
N ALA A 38 -8.70 34.90 1.39
CA ALA A 38 -9.15 36.04 2.18
C ALA A 38 -7.94 36.68 2.88
N ALA A 39 -7.72 37.98 2.66
CA ALA A 39 -6.81 38.75 3.51
C ALA A 39 -7.51 38.98 4.86
N SER A 40 -6.88 38.56 5.96
CA SER A 40 -7.29 39.02 7.29
C SER A 40 -6.67 40.40 7.50
N ASP A 41 -7.51 41.44 7.44
CA ASP A 41 -7.13 42.85 7.66
C ASP A 41 -7.03 43.20 9.16
N ARG A 42 -7.01 42.22 10.06
CA ARG A 42 -7.01 42.45 11.52
C ARG A 42 -5.62 42.59 12.11
N VAL A 43 -5.48 43.58 12.99
CA VAL A 43 -4.31 43.78 13.84
C VAL A 43 -4.25 42.62 14.85
N PRO A 44 -3.11 41.93 15.00
CA PRO A 44 -3.00 40.79 15.90
C PRO A 44 -3.34 41.18 17.34
N GLU A 45 -4.32 40.49 17.91
CA GLU A 45 -4.67 40.63 19.32
C GLU A 45 -3.59 39.99 20.20
N SER A 46 -3.35 40.56 21.38
CA SER A 46 -2.48 39.96 22.39
C SER A 46 -3.19 38.77 23.01
N VAL A 47 -2.87 37.56 22.56
CA VAL A 47 -3.42 36.32 23.11
C VAL A 47 -2.42 35.69 24.09
N PRO A 48 -2.84 35.28 25.30
CA PRO A 48 -1.97 34.53 26.20
C PRO A 48 -1.54 33.22 25.53
N MET A 49 -0.23 32.98 25.49
CA MET A 49 0.33 31.77 24.90
C MET A 49 -0.02 30.54 25.72
N THR A 50 -0.40 29.46 25.04
CA THR A 50 -0.50 28.14 25.67
C THR A 50 0.91 27.58 25.87
N VAL A 51 1.40 27.60 27.12
CA VAL A 51 2.64 26.92 27.51
C VAL A 51 2.27 25.54 28.05
N VAL A 52 2.81 24.48 27.46
CA VAL A 52 2.67 23.12 27.97
C VAL A 52 3.95 22.76 28.71
N GLU A 53 3.89 22.74 30.04
CA GLU A 53 4.97 22.26 30.91
C GLU A 53 4.77 20.78 31.21
N HIS A 54 5.74 19.94 30.81
CA HIS A 54 5.72 18.52 31.18
C HIS A 54 6.33 18.34 32.58
N PRO A 55 5.79 17.46 33.45
CA PRO A 55 6.30 17.24 34.81
C PRO A 55 7.79 16.84 34.89
N ASP A 56 8.35 16.33 33.79
CA ASP A 56 9.74 15.89 33.68
C ASP A 56 10.65 16.91 32.96
N GLY A 57 10.17 18.13 32.73
CA GLY A 57 10.93 19.21 32.11
C GLY A 57 11.14 19.05 30.59
N ARG A 58 10.54 18.04 29.93
CA ARG A 58 10.57 17.95 28.47
C ARG A 58 9.74 19.07 27.85
N MET A 59 10.26 19.67 26.79
CA MET A 59 9.45 20.58 25.97
C MET A 59 8.35 19.77 25.27
N SER A 60 7.13 20.31 25.23
CA SER A 60 6.06 19.67 24.49
C SER A 60 6.39 19.64 23.00
N GLN A 61 6.40 18.44 22.44
CA GLN A 61 6.61 18.24 21.01
C GLN A 61 5.34 18.52 20.19
N TYR A 62 4.17 18.55 20.84
CA TYR A 62 2.87 18.71 20.18
C TYR A 62 1.89 19.54 21.03
N PRO A 63 0.87 20.15 20.41
CA PRO A 63 -0.26 20.74 21.12
C PRO A 63 -1.04 19.68 21.92
N PRO A 64 -1.48 20.00 23.16
CA PRO A 64 -2.21 19.05 23.99
C PRO A 64 -3.66 18.93 23.49
N ALA A 65 -4.21 17.72 23.51
CA ALA A 65 -5.47 17.41 22.83
C ALA A 65 -6.68 18.17 23.40
N ASP A 66 -6.66 18.50 24.69
CA ASP A 66 -7.68 19.31 25.38
C ASP A 66 -7.71 20.78 24.93
N ARG A 67 -6.72 21.22 24.14
CA ARG A 67 -6.61 22.59 23.60
C ARG A 67 -6.82 22.64 22.09
N TRP A 68 -7.16 21.55 21.43
CA TRP A 68 -7.28 21.53 19.97
C TRP A 68 -8.42 22.39 19.42
N ASP A 69 -9.48 22.63 20.19
CA ASP A 69 -10.56 23.54 19.76
C ASP A 69 -10.12 25.01 19.67
N ASP A 70 -9.05 25.35 20.39
CA ASP A 70 -8.53 26.71 20.47
C ASP A 70 -7.02 26.76 20.78
N TRP A 71 -6.21 26.64 19.74
CA TRP A 71 -4.76 26.66 19.81
C TRP A 71 -4.20 28.00 19.36
N VAL A 72 -3.16 28.47 20.05
CA VAL A 72 -2.50 29.75 19.74
C VAL A 72 -1.00 29.50 19.55
N GLU A 73 -0.46 29.95 18.42
CA GLU A 73 0.98 29.91 18.15
C GLU A 73 1.47 31.18 17.46
N TRP A 74 2.78 31.40 17.48
CA TRP A 74 3.40 32.53 16.80
C TRP A 74 3.51 32.29 15.29
N ASP A 75 3.27 33.34 14.50
CA ASP A 75 3.51 33.34 13.06
C ASP A 75 5.03 33.31 12.80
N GLY A 76 5.56 32.11 12.53
CA GLY A 76 6.98 31.91 12.27
C GLY A 76 7.51 32.69 11.06
N LYS A 77 6.65 33.13 10.12
CA LYS A 77 7.06 33.93 8.94
C LYS A 77 7.28 35.40 9.26
N ARG A 78 6.75 35.89 10.39
CA ARG A 78 6.83 37.29 10.79
C ARG A 78 7.94 37.56 11.81
N TRP A 79 8.75 36.55 12.15
CA TRP A 79 9.86 36.74 13.09
C TRP A 79 10.78 37.90 12.67
N PRO A 80 11.13 38.84 13.57
CA PRO A 80 10.93 38.81 15.03
C PRO A 80 9.61 39.41 15.54
N GLU A 81 8.71 39.86 14.66
CA GLU A 81 7.39 40.37 15.04
C GLU A 81 6.54 39.25 15.67
N ARG A 82 6.20 39.41 16.96
CA ARG A 82 5.42 38.43 17.72
C ARG A 82 3.93 38.54 17.37
N VAL A 83 3.55 37.89 16.28
CA VAL A 83 2.18 37.89 15.76
C VAL A 83 1.49 36.58 16.12
N ALA A 84 0.50 36.63 17.01
CA ALA A 84 -0.25 35.45 17.42
C ALA A 84 -1.24 35.03 16.33
N ARG A 85 -1.36 33.72 16.11
CA ARG A 85 -2.34 33.08 15.24
C ARG A 85 -3.16 32.08 16.03
N ARG A 86 -4.46 32.02 15.75
CA ARG A 86 -5.43 31.20 16.47
C ARG A 86 -6.02 30.13 15.54
N TYR A 87 -5.94 28.87 15.95
CA TYR A 87 -6.28 27.70 15.14
C TYR A 87 -7.27 26.77 15.86
N MET A 88 -8.12 26.10 15.08
CA MET A 88 -8.74 24.81 15.44
C MET A 88 -7.88 23.70 14.86
N LEU A 89 -7.49 22.73 15.68
CA LEU A 89 -6.67 21.58 15.31
C LEU A 89 -7.59 20.38 15.10
N ILE A 90 -7.82 20.03 13.84
CA ILE A 90 -8.78 18.98 13.49
C ILE A 90 -8.01 17.70 13.15
N PRO A 91 -8.22 16.59 13.88
CA PRO A 91 -7.67 15.29 13.53
C PRO A 91 -8.16 14.81 12.17
N THR A 92 -7.22 14.37 11.34
CA THR A 92 -7.50 13.74 10.05
C THR A 92 -6.48 12.64 9.77
N VAL A 93 -6.59 11.98 8.62
CA VAL A 93 -5.75 10.85 8.23
C VAL A 93 -5.10 11.13 6.89
N CYS A 94 -3.79 10.92 6.80
CA CYS A 94 -3.06 11.02 5.55
C CYS A 94 -3.44 9.86 4.61
N PHE A 95 -3.85 10.19 3.39
CA PHE A 95 -4.28 9.21 2.38
C PHE A 95 -3.27 9.01 1.23
N ASN A 96 -2.06 9.57 1.35
CA ASN A 96 -1.02 9.46 0.32
C ASN A 96 -0.40 8.05 0.18
N CYS A 97 -0.37 7.27 1.26
CA CYS A 97 0.04 5.86 1.26
C CYS A 97 -0.98 5.04 2.06
N GLU A 98 -0.78 3.73 2.18
CA GLU A 98 -1.72 2.86 2.91
C GLU A 98 -1.44 2.80 4.42
N SER A 99 -0.40 3.50 4.90
CA SER A 99 -0.08 3.58 6.34
C SER A 99 -1.14 4.33 7.16
N ALA A 100 -2.00 5.14 6.52
CA ALA A 100 -3.03 5.94 7.19
C ALA A 100 -2.49 6.72 8.40
N CYS A 101 -1.36 7.41 8.25
CA CYS A 101 -0.76 8.14 9.37
C CYS A 101 -1.68 9.28 9.81
N GLY A 102 -1.87 9.45 11.12
CA GLY A 102 -2.66 10.56 11.66
C GLY A 102 -2.02 11.92 11.37
N LEU A 103 -2.85 12.89 11.03
CA LEU A 103 -2.51 14.29 10.81
C LEU A 103 -3.37 15.18 11.72
N LEU A 104 -2.85 16.36 12.04
CA LEU A 104 -3.61 17.49 12.59
C LEU A 104 -3.65 18.60 11.56
N ALA A 105 -4.86 18.97 11.13
CA ALA A 105 -5.09 20.13 10.28
C ALA A 105 -5.18 21.39 11.16
N TYR A 106 -4.31 22.36 10.93
CA TYR A 106 -4.38 23.67 11.60
C TYR A 106 -5.30 24.58 10.79
N VAL A 107 -6.55 24.69 11.22
CA VAL A 107 -7.58 25.52 10.58
C VAL A 107 -7.62 26.88 11.26
N ASP A 108 -7.34 27.93 10.50
CA ASP A 108 -7.42 29.30 11.00
C ASP A 108 -8.85 29.60 11.47
N ARG A 109 -9.02 30.07 12.72
CA ARG A 109 -10.36 30.32 13.28
C ARG A 109 -11.08 31.50 12.63
N GLU A 110 -10.35 32.39 11.97
CA GLU A 110 -10.91 33.55 11.29
C GLU A 110 -11.24 33.22 9.84
N THR A 111 -10.29 32.65 9.10
CA THR A 111 -10.45 32.42 7.65
C THR A 111 -11.04 31.05 7.32
N LEU A 112 -11.07 30.11 8.28
CA LEU A 112 -11.42 28.70 8.09
C LEU A 112 -10.54 27.97 7.07
N GLU A 113 -9.38 28.54 6.72
CA GLU A 113 -8.42 27.91 5.82
C GLU A 113 -7.50 26.98 6.59
N VAL A 114 -7.17 25.84 6.01
CA VAL A 114 -6.13 24.95 6.52
C VAL A 114 -4.78 25.59 6.23
N LYS A 115 -4.06 26.04 7.26
CA LYS A 115 -2.75 26.71 7.10
C LYS A 115 -1.56 25.76 7.06
N LYS A 116 -1.66 24.61 7.74
CA LYS A 116 -0.64 23.55 7.73
C LYS A 116 -1.21 22.21 8.19
N PHE A 117 -0.48 21.14 7.90
CA PHE A 117 -0.69 19.83 8.49
C PHE A 117 0.55 19.41 9.28
N GLU A 118 0.34 18.92 10.49
CA GLU A 118 1.37 18.27 11.30
C GLU A 118 0.93 16.86 11.70
N GLY A 119 1.80 16.11 12.39
CA GLY A 119 1.46 14.78 12.84
C GLY A 119 0.53 14.78 14.06
N ASN A 120 -0.42 13.84 14.06
CA ASN A 120 -1.30 13.65 15.22
C ASN A 120 -0.61 12.77 16.28
N PRO A 121 -0.24 13.32 17.47
CA PRO A 121 0.41 12.57 18.53
C PRO A 121 -0.47 11.48 19.15
N ALA A 122 -1.80 11.65 19.12
CA ALA A 122 -2.76 10.69 19.66
C ALA A 122 -3.00 9.50 18.72
N HIS A 123 -2.52 9.54 17.48
CA HIS A 123 -2.73 8.46 16.53
C HIS A 123 -1.86 7.23 16.89
N PRO A 124 -2.45 6.03 17.10
CA PRO A 124 -1.74 4.87 17.69
C PRO A 124 -0.64 4.29 16.79
N GLY A 125 -0.80 4.42 15.46
CA GLY A 125 0.19 3.98 14.49
C GLY A 125 1.40 4.92 14.43
N SER A 126 1.21 6.11 13.85
CA SER A 126 2.26 7.11 13.60
C SER A 126 2.77 7.89 14.82
N ARG A 127 2.03 8.00 15.93
CA ARG A 127 2.46 8.70 17.16
C ARG A 127 3.04 10.10 16.88
N GLY A 128 2.38 10.87 16.01
CA GLY A 128 2.81 12.21 15.59
C GLY A 128 3.95 12.27 14.57
N ARG A 129 4.55 11.14 14.17
CA ARG A 129 5.64 11.11 13.19
C ARG A 129 5.11 10.87 11.78
N ASN A 130 5.35 11.82 10.89
CA ASN A 130 4.91 11.77 9.49
C ASN A 130 6.11 11.90 8.56
N CYS A 131 6.05 11.26 7.39
CA CYS A 131 7.02 11.50 6.33
C CYS A 131 6.75 12.85 5.64
N ALA A 132 7.66 13.29 4.78
CA ALA A 132 7.56 14.57 4.06
C ALA A 132 6.23 14.74 3.29
N LYS A 133 5.63 13.63 2.82
CA LYS A 133 4.34 13.65 2.10
C LYS A 133 3.15 14.03 2.99
N GLY A 134 3.24 13.82 4.31
CA GLY A 134 2.17 14.14 5.25
C GLY A 134 1.88 15.65 5.27
N PRO A 135 2.82 16.48 5.74
CA PRO A 135 2.67 17.94 5.72
C PRO A 135 2.45 18.53 4.32
N ALA A 136 3.07 17.94 3.29
CA ALA A 136 2.90 18.37 1.89
C ALA A 136 1.47 18.18 1.34
N THR A 137 0.58 17.48 2.05
CA THR A 137 -0.85 17.34 1.69
C THR A 137 -1.55 18.70 1.60
N HIS A 138 -1.02 19.75 2.26
CA HIS A 138 -1.50 21.11 2.09
C HIS A 138 -1.50 21.55 0.62
N ASN A 139 -0.45 21.20 -0.13
CA ASN A 139 -0.33 21.54 -1.55
C ASN A 139 -1.38 20.84 -2.42
N GLN A 140 -1.86 19.65 -2.01
CA GLN A 140 -2.93 18.94 -2.74
C GLN A 140 -4.31 19.57 -2.48
N THR A 141 -4.51 20.14 -1.29
CA THR A 141 -5.79 20.79 -0.93
C THR A 141 -5.97 22.09 -1.71
N TYR A 142 -4.88 22.82 -1.91
CA TYR A 142 -4.83 24.12 -2.58
C TYR A 142 -4.06 24.06 -3.90
N ASP A 143 -4.09 22.90 -4.57
CA ASP A 143 -3.43 22.70 -5.85
C ASP A 143 -3.99 23.70 -6.88
N PRO A 144 -3.15 24.48 -7.59
CA PRO A 144 -3.61 25.42 -8.62
C PRO A 144 -4.31 24.73 -9.80
N GLU A 145 -4.07 23.45 -10.02
CA GLU A 145 -4.69 22.63 -11.07
C GLU A 145 -5.85 21.76 -10.55
N ARG A 146 -6.35 22.08 -9.35
CA ARG A 146 -7.48 21.36 -8.75
C ARG A 146 -8.76 21.55 -9.57
N ILE A 147 -9.40 20.44 -9.90
CA ILE A 147 -10.69 20.41 -10.58
C ILE A 147 -11.79 20.72 -9.55
N LEU A 148 -12.40 21.90 -9.66
CA LEU A 148 -13.39 22.41 -8.71
C LEU A 148 -14.85 22.16 -9.14
N TYR A 149 -15.07 21.89 -10.42
CA TYR A 149 -16.40 21.73 -11.00
C TYR A 149 -16.39 20.56 -11.97
N PRO A 150 -17.53 19.87 -12.16
CA PRO A 150 -17.67 18.87 -13.21
C PRO A 150 -17.37 19.47 -14.59
N LEU A 151 -16.52 18.80 -15.35
CA LEU A 151 -16.21 19.19 -16.72
C LEU A 151 -16.63 18.09 -17.70
N LYS A 152 -17.21 18.50 -18.82
CA LYS A 152 -17.56 17.63 -19.95
C LYS A 152 -16.65 17.93 -21.13
N ARG A 153 -16.11 16.89 -21.75
CA ARG A 153 -15.33 16.99 -22.99
C ARG A 153 -16.20 17.53 -24.14
N VAL A 154 -15.63 18.42 -24.97
CA VAL A 154 -16.32 19.01 -26.15
C VAL A 154 -15.53 18.91 -27.47
N GLY A 155 -14.39 18.23 -27.48
CA GLY A 155 -13.64 17.88 -28.68
C GLY A 155 -13.08 16.45 -28.57
N GLU A 156 -12.19 16.04 -29.48
CA GLU A 156 -11.56 14.71 -29.45
C GLU A 156 -10.92 14.38 -28.08
N ARG A 157 -10.93 13.11 -27.68
CA ARG A 157 -10.24 12.67 -26.46
C ARG A 157 -8.76 13.03 -26.51
N GLY A 158 -8.26 13.67 -25.45
CA GLY A 158 -6.89 14.17 -25.38
C GLY A 158 -6.63 15.52 -26.06
N ALA A 159 -7.65 16.17 -26.65
CA ALA A 159 -7.51 17.52 -27.21
C ALA A 159 -7.54 18.64 -26.15
N GLY A 160 -7.83 18.32 -24.88
CA GLY A 160 -7.88 19.29 -23.80
C GLY A 160 -9.05 20.30 -23.88
N LYS A 161 -10.11 19.98 -24.64
CA LYS A 161 -11.27 20.87 -24.83
C LYS A 161 -12.40 20.49 -23.88
N TRP A 162 -12.66 21.36 -22.91
CA TRP A 162 -13.59 21.10 -21.82
C TRP A 162 -14.63 22.22 -21.68
N LYS A 163 -15.86 21.84 -21.32
CA LYS A 163 -16.94 22.73 -20.94
C LYS A 163 -17.35 22.41 -19.51
N ARG A 164 -17.39 23.44 -18.64
CA ARG A 164 -17.99 23.31 -17.31
C ARG A 164 -19.48 22.99 -17.43
N VAL A 165 -19.92 21.98 -16.70
CA VAL A 165 -21.33 21.58 -16.58
C VAL A 165 -21.75 21.59 -15.11
N THR A 166 -23.06 21.55 -14.87
CA THR A 166 -23.59 21.36 -13.52
C THR A 166 -23.48 19.89 -13.10
N TRP A 167 -23.51 19.64 -11.79
CA TRP A 167 -23.60 18.27 -11.25
C TRP A 167 -24.84 17.55 -11.78
N GLU A 168 -25.98 18.22 -11.85
CA GLU A 168 -27.24 17.62 -12.35
C GLU A 168 -27.12 17.18 -13.81
N GLU A 169 -26.55 18.02 -14.68
CA GLU A 169 -26.33 17.68 -16.09
C GLU A 169 -25.37 16.49 -16.24
N ALA A 170 -24.23 16.51 -15.54
CA ALA A 170 -23.25 15.43 -15.60
C ALA A 170 -23.84 14.11 -15.10
N LEU A 171 -24.47 14.13 -13.93
CA LEU A 171 -25.07 12.94 -13.33
C LEU A 171 -26.24 12.40 -14.17
N THR A 172 -27.09 13.27 -14.72
CA THR A 172 -28.20 12.85 -15.58
C THR A 172 -27.69 12.16 -16.84
N ASP A 173 -26.68 12.74 -17.51
CA ASP A 173 -26.14 12.15 -18.74
C ASP A 173 -25.40 10.82 -18.49
N ILE A 174 -24.58 10.76 -17.44
CA ILE A 174 -23.87 9.53 -17.05
C ILE A 174 -24.88 8.44 -16.65
N ALA A 175 -25.90 8.79 -15.84
CA ALA A 175 -26.92 7.83 -15.42
C ALA A 175 -27.76 7.31 -16.60
N ALA A 176 -28.06 8.15 -17.60
CA ALA A 176 -28.75 7.70 -18.81
C ALA A 176 -27.92 6.63 -19.57
N LYS A 177 -26.61 6.85 -19.71
CA LYS A 177 -25.69 5.86 -20.33
C LYS A 177 -25.61 4.57 -19.52
N MET A 178 -25.52 4.68 -18.19
CA MET A 178 -25.53 3.52 -17.30
C MET A 178 -26.84 2.73 -17.44
N ARG A 179 -28.00 3.38 -17.47
CA ARG A 179 -29.29 2.70 -17.67
C ARG A 179 -29.35 1.97 -19.01
N ALA A 180 -28.93 2.62 -20.10
CA ALA A 180 -28.89 2.01 -21.42
C ALA A 180 -27.95 0.78 -21.47
N SER A 181 -26.80 0.84 -20.78
CA SER A 181 -25.91 -0.33 -20.64
C SER A 181 -26.59 -1.47 -19.87
N ARG A 182 -27.25 -1.15 -18.75
CA ARG A 182 -27.97 -2.12 -17.90
C ARG A 182 -29.12 -2.83 -18.58
N GLU A 183 -29.75 -2.20 -19.57
CA GLU A 183 -30.80 -2.82 -20.39
C GLU A 183 -30.24 -3.90 -21.32
N GLN A 184 -28.95 -3.85 -21.64
CA GLN A 184 -28.29 -4.73 -22.60
C GLN A 184 -27.45 -5.81 -21.93
N ARG A 185 -26.68 -5.45 -20.89
CA ARG A 185 -25.69 -6.33 -20.25
C ARG A 185 -25.40 -5.94 -18.81
N ARG A 186 -24.80 -6.86 -18.04
CA ARG A 186 -24.50 -6.65 -16.60
C ARG A 186 -23.06 -6.24 -16.33
N ASP A 187 -22.19 -6.37 -17.31
CA ASP A 187 -20.74 -6.21 -17.28
C ASP A 187 -20.26 -5.04 -18.19
N GLY A 188 -21.19 -4.16 -18.60
CA GLY A 188 -20.89 -2.99 -19.44
C GLY A 188 -20.45 -1.75 -18.66
N ILE A 189 -20.67 -1.73 -17.34
CA ILE A 189 -20.24 -0.64 -16.45
C ILE A 189 -19.09 -1.15 -15.62
N MET A 190 -17.97 -0.43 -15.61
CA MET A 190 -16.79 -0.79 -14.82
C MET A 190 -16.35 0.36 -13.91
N TYR A 191 -16.22 0.07 -12.63
CA TYR A 191 -15.63 0.95 -11.64
C TYR A 191 -14.24 0.43 -11.26
N HIS A 192 -13.24 1.17 -11.71
CA HIS A 192 -11.83 0.87 -11.50
C HIS A 192 -11.26 1.78 -10.41
N VAL A 193 -11.03 1.19 -9.24
CA VAL A 193 -10.55 1.91 -8.07
C VAL A 193 -9.07 1.65 -7.82
N GLY A 194 -8.34 2.73 -7.56
CA GLY A 194 -7.00 2.65 -7.02
C GLY A 194 -7.12 2.38 -5.53
N ARG A 195 -6.77 3.34 -4.67
CA ARG A 195 -6.94 3.14 -3.24
C ARG A 195 -8.39 3.42 -2.82
N PRO A 196 -9.13 2.42 -2.29
CA PRO A 196 -10.42 2.68 -1.68
C PRO A 196 -10.20 3.48 -0.38
N GLY A 197 -10.70 4.70 -0.33
CA GLY A 197 -10.71 5.56 0.87
C GLY A 197 -12.00 5.43 1.67
N GLU A 198 -12.71 4.32 1.49
CA GLU A 198 -14.04 4.06 2.00
C GLU A 198 -14.22 2.57 2.27
N ASP A 199 -15.09 2.20 3.22
CA ASP A 199 -15.25 0.83 3.74
C ASP A 199 -16.22 -0.04 2.89
N GLY A 200 -16.02 -0.07 1.57
CA GLY A 200 -16.73 -0.96 0.62
C GLY A 200 -18.14 -0.51 0.19
N TYR A 201 -18.57 0.70 0.54
CA TYR A 201 -19.82 1.31 0.12
C TYR A 201 -19.97 1.40 -1.41
N THR A 202 -18.91 1.77 -2.14
CA THR A 202 -19.02 1.91 -3.62
C THR A 202 -19.27 0.56 -4.28
N ASN A 203 -18.55 -0.46 -3.83
CA ASN A 203 -18.73 -1.84 -4.31
C ASN A 203 -20.13 -2.37 -3.97
N ARG A 204 -20.67 -2.02 -2.80
CA ARG A 204 -22.06 -2.31 -2.44
C ARG A 204 -23.05 -1.66 -3.40
N CYS A 205 -22.82 -0.41 -3.83
CA CYS A 205 -23.67 0.25 -4.83
C CYS A 205 -23.65 -0.48 -6.18
N ILE A 206 -22.46 -0.85 -6.67
CA ILE A 206 -22.29 -1.59 -7.93
C ILE A 206 -23.02 -2.94 -7.89
N GLY A 207 -22.82 -3.70 -6.80
CA GLY A 207 -23.54 -4.96 -6.60
C GLY A 207 -25.05 -4.77 -6.47
N ALA A 208 -25.52 -3.70 -5.83
CA ALA A 208 -26.95 -3.39 -5.73
C ALA A 208 -27.59 -2.99 -7.07
N TRP A 209 -26.80 -2.45 -8.00
CA TRP A 209 -27.22 -2.24 -9.39
C TRP A 209 -27.22 -3.54 -10.21
N GLY A 210 -26.75 -4.64 -9.64
CA GLY A 210 -26.62 -5.94 -10.30
C GLY A 210 -25.51 -5.96 -11.35
N VAL A 211 -24.50 -5.10 -11.21
CA VAL A 211 -23.38 -4.92 -12.15
C VAL A 211 -22.20 -5.78 -11.72
N ASP A 212 -21.63 -6.54 -12.64
CA ASP A 212 -20.34 -7.22 -12.46
C ASP A 212 -19.24 -6.36 -13.09
N GLY A 213 -18.76 -5.40 -12.31
CA GLY A 213 -17.98 -4.27 -12.82
C GLY A 213 -16.95 -3.73 -11.86
N HIS A 214 -16.56 -4.47 -10.82
CA HIS A 214 -15.52 -4.02 -9.89
C HIS A 214 -14.13 -4.35 -10.43
N ASN A 215 -13.27 -3.34 -10.55
CA ASN A 215 -11.86 -3.57 -10.86
C ASN A 215 -10.97 -2.78 -9.90
N SER A 216 -9.80 -3.29 -9.54
CA SER A 216 -8.89 -2.59 -8.63
C SER A 216 -7.41 -2.74 -9.01
N HIS A 217 -6.59 -1.81 -8.52
CA HIS A 217 -5.14 -1.89 -8.67
C HIS A 217 -4.45 -2.97 -7.81
N THR A 218 -5.20 -3.84 -7.11
CA THR A 218 -4.62 -4.76 -6.11
C THR A 218 -3.60 -5.70 -6.73
N ASN A 219 -3.85 -6.14 -7.97
CA ASN A 219 -2.97 -7.08 -8.67
C ASN A 219 -1.58 -6.50 -8.89
N ILE A 220 -1.47 -5.26 -9.41
CA ILE A 220 -0.18 -4.56 -9.58
C ILE A 220 0.41 -4.01 -8.27
N CYS A 221 -0.34 -4.09 -7.16
CA CYS A 221 0.06 -3.53 -5.88
C CYS A 221 0.71 -4.55 -4.96
N SER A 222 -0.02 -5.62 -4.62
CA SER A 222 0.37 -6.55 -3.53
C SER A 222 -0.23 -7.95 -3.63
N ALA A 223 -1.00 -8.28 -4.67
CA ALA A 223 -1.70 -9.56 -4.80
C ALA A 223 -0.79 -10.78 -4.60
N SER A 224 0.42 -10.74 -5.15
CA SER A 224 1.38 -11.86 -5.00
C SER A 224 1.78 -12.11 -3.54
N ALA A 225 2.12 -11.07 -2.77
CA ALA A 225 2.46 -11.26 -1.35
C ALA A 225 1.25 -11.79 -0.57
N ARG A 226 0.07 -11.22 -0.83
CA ARG A 226 -1.19 -11.62 -0.19
C ARG A 226 -1.52 -13.08 -0.43
N LEU A 227 -1.33 -13.57 -1.67
CA LEU A 227 -1.51 -14.99 -1.98
C LEU A 227 -0.59 -15.87 -1.12
N GLY A 228 0.69 -15.49 -0.98
CA GLY A 228 1.63 -16.23 -0.16
C GLY A 228 1.22 -16.34 1.32
N TYR A 229 0.69 -15.26 1.90
CA TYR A 229 0.18 -15.25 3.28
C TYR A 229 -1.16 -16.00 3.41
N SER A 230 -2.09 -15.80 2.47
CA SER A 230 -3.39 -16.47 2.44
C SER A 230 -3.24 -17.99 2.39
N LEU A 231 -2.27 -18.51 1.62
CA LEU A 231 -1.99 -19.94 1.53
C LEU A 231 -1.51 -20.57 2.84
N TRP A 232 -0.88 -19.80 3.73
CA TRP A 232 -0.38 -20.30 5.02
C TRP A 232 -1.38 -20.14 6.15
N GLY A 233 -1.90 -18.92 6.32
CA GLY A 233 -2.63 -18.53 7.53
C GLY A 233 -4.04 -18.04 7.29
N GLY A 234 -4.52 -18.03 6.04
CA GLY A 234 -5.86 -17.53 5.70
C GLY A 234 -6.05 -16.04 5.96
N PHE A 235 -4.97 -15.26 6.02
CA PHE A 235 -5.01 -13.81 6.20
C PHE A 235 -4.28 -13.10 5.06
N ASP A 236 -4.72 -11.88 4.75
CA ASP A 236 -4.22 -11.13 3.60
C ASP A 236 -2.81 -10.54 3.82
N ARG A 237 -2.43 -10.16 5.06
CA ARG A 237 -1.19 -9.41 5.33
C ARG A 237 -0.55 -9.77 6.68
N PRO A 238 0.78 -9.65 6.80
CA PRO A 238 1.46 -9.82 8.07
C PRO A 238 1.29 -8.55 8.94
N SER A 239 1.35 -8.74 10.25
CA SER A 239 1.40 -7.72 11.29
C SER A 239 2.54 -8.06 12.27
N PRO A 240 3.79 -7.82 11.87
CA PRO A 240 4.97 -8.11 12.69
C PRO A 240 5.10 -7.21 13.92
N ASP A 241 5.44 -7.81 15.06
CA ASP A 241 5.71 -7.12 16.32
C ASP A 241 7.19 -6.73 16.44
N HIS A 242 7.60 -5.77 15.60
CA HIS A 242 9.01 -5.37 15.50
C HIS A 242 9.64 -4.87 16.82
N ALA A 243 8.85 -4.25 17.70
CA ALA A 243 9.37 -3.64 18.91
C ALA A 243 9.84 -4.67 19.96
N ASN A 244 9.24 -5.87 19.95
CA ASN A 244 9.60 -6.96 20.86
C ASN A 244 10.40 -8.09 20.18
N ALA A 245 10.78 -7.90 18.91
CA ALA A 245 11.47 -8.92 18.12
C ALA A 245 12.91 -9.13 18.60
N ARG A 246 13.43 -10.34 18.45
CA ARG A 246 14.86 -10.64 18.59
C ARG A 246 15.58 -10.58 17.24
N VAL A 247 14.86 -10.94 16.17
CA VAL A 247 15.32 -10.85 14.78
C VAL A 247 14.23 -10.23 13.93
N ILE A 248 14.62 -9.26 13.12
CA ILE A 248 13.74 -8.60 12.15
C ILE A 248 14.27 -8.90 10.75
N LEU A 249 13.49 -9.59 9.92
CA LEU A 249 13.83 -9.90 8.54
C LEU A 249 12.94 -9.13 7.57
N LEU A 250 13.56 -8.22 6.83
CA LEU A 250 12.93 -7.26 5.95
C LEU A 250 13.28 -7.55 4.49
N ILE A 251 12.29 -7.78 3.63
CA ILE A 251 12.52 -7.89 2.19
C ILE A 251 12.02 -6.62 1.51
N SER A 252 12.96 -5.86 0.96
CA SER A 252 12.72 -4.61 0.22
C SER A 252 11.73 -3.67 0.92
N SER A 253 11.94 -3.54 2.23
CA SER A 253 11.06 -2.86 3.17
C SER A 253 11.75 -1.58 3.62
N HIS A 254 11.46 -0.48 2.91
CA HIS A 254 12.21 0.77 3.03
C HIS A 254 11.59 1.68 4.12
N LEU A 255 12.23 1.78 5.29
CA LEU A 255 11.83 2.67 6.39
C LEU A 255 11.71 4.14 5.95
N GLU A 256 12.55 4.58 5.01
CA GLU A 256 12.68 5.97 4.58
C GLU A 256 11.62 6.42 3.58
N THR A 257 11.13 5.50 2.75
CA THR A 257 10.34 5.82 1.55
C THR A 257 9.23 4.81 1.27
N GLY A 258 9.24 3.70 2.00
CA GLY A 258 8.40 2.54 1.79
C GLY A 258 6.96 2.78 2.19
N HIS A 259 6.09 2.31 1.32
CA HIS A 259 4.67 2.16 1.59
C HIS A 259 4.47 1.23 2.79
N TYR A 260 3.60 1.58 3.75
CA TYR A 260 3.43 0.97 5.09
C TYR A 260 4.43 1.35 6.18
N PHE A 261 5.61 1.86 5.87
CA PHE A 261 6.71 1.75 6.83
C PHE A 261 6.87 2.85 7.85
N ASN A 262 6.26 4.03 7.70
CA ASN A 262 6.51 5.10 8.67
C ASN A 262 6.07 4.72 10.12
N PRO A 263 4.89 4.11 10.37
CA PRO A 263 4.56 3.54 11.69
C PRO A 263 5.45 2.37 12.12
N HIS A 264 5.92 1.55 11.17
CA HIS A 264 6.81 0.41 11.46
C HIS A 264 8.24 0.85 11.76
N ALA A 265 8.74 1.92 11.16
CA ALA A 265 10.10 2.43 11.33
C ALA A 265 10.39 2.73 12.80
N GLN A 266 9.44 3.35 13.49
CA GLN A 266 9.54 3.58 14.94
C GLN A 266 9.74 2.27 15.70
N ARG A 267 8.91 1.26 15.42
CA ARG A 267 8.93 -0.04 16.10
C ARG A 267 10.18 -0.86 15.76
N ILE A 268 10.66 -0.76 14.52
CA ILE A 268 11.90 -1.42 14.07
C ILE A 268 13.11 -0.81 14.76
N ILE A 269 13.17 0.52 14.88
CA ILE A 269 14.25 1.20 15.62
C ILE A 269 14.14 0.94 17.12
N GLU A 270 12.93 0.92 17.70
CA GLU A 270 12.70 0.49 19.09
C GLU A 270 13.25 -0.92 19.33
N GLY A 271 12.93 -1.88 18.45
CA GLY A 271 13.48 -3.23 18.49
C GLY A 271 15.01 -3.26 18.35
N LYS A 272 15.57 -2.50 17.40
CA LYS A 272 17.03 -2.39 17.21
C LYS A 272 17.73 -1.87 18.46
N MET A 273 17.19 -0.80 19.06
CA MET A 273 17.74 -0.20 20.29
C MET A 273 17.62 -1.16 21.48
N ALA A 274 16.63 -2.05 21.49
CA ALA A 274 16.50 -3.14 22.45
C ALA A 274 17.41 -4.35 22.14
N GLY A 275 18.18 -4.32 21.05
CA GLY A 275 19.17 -5.35 20.69
C GLY A 275 18.74 -6.32 19.59
N ALA A 276 17.59 -6.10 18.93
CA ALA A 276 17.15 -6.94 17.82
C ALA A 276 18.14 -6.87 16.64
N LYS A 277 18.41 -8.02 16.02
CA LYS A 277 19.20 -8.10 14.78
C LYS A 277 18.33 -7.80 13.58
N ILE A 278 18.75 -6.86 12.73
CA ILE A 278 18.03 -6.54 11.50
C ILE A 278 18.75 -7.14 10.29
N ILE A 279 18.03 -7.96 9.53
CA ILE A 279 18.44 -8.50 8.24
C ILE A 279 17.60 -7.81 7.16
N THR A 280 18.24 -7.27 6.12
CA THR A 280 17.55 -6.65 4.98
C THR A 280 17.98 -7.27 3.66
N MET A 281 17.02 -7.81 2.92
CA MET A 281 17.18 -8.30 1.55
C MET A 281 16.72 -7.22 0.57
N ASP A 282 17.66 -6.60 -0.14
CA ASP A 282 17.38 -5.50 -1.05
C ASP A 282 18.53 -5.36 -2.06
N PRO A 283 18.27 -5.38 -3.38
CA PRO A 283 19.33 -5.20 -4.38
C PRO A 283 20.10 -3.89 -4.24
N ARG A 284 19.45 -2.82 -3.72
CA ARG A 284 20.10 -1.53 -3.45
C ARG A 284 20.46 -1.39 -1.97
N LEU A 285 21.53 -0.65 -1.68
CA LEU A 285 21.82 -0.19 -0.32
C LEU A 285 20.81 0.90 0.07
N SER A 286 19.64 0.49 0.57
CA SER A 286 18.61 1.39 1.09
C SER A 286 19.00 2.00 2.45
N ASN A 287 18.30 3.06 2.88
CA ASN A 287 18.55 3.63 4.22
C ASN A 287 18.20 2.63 5.32
N THR A 288 17.30 1.69 5.03
CA THR A 288 17.04 0.57 5.92
C THR A 288 18.24 -0.36 5.97
N ALA A 289 18.74 -0.79 4.81
CA ALA A 289 19.90 -1.67 4.73
C ALA A 289 21.16 -1.05 5.38
N SER A 290 21.38 0.26 5.27
CA SER A 290 22.52 0.93 5.93
C SER A 290 22.44 0.95 7.45
N MET A 291 21.24 0.76 8.02
CA MET A 291 21.00 0.65 9.45
C MET A 291 20.86 -0.81 9.92
N SER A 292 20.93 -1.78 9.00
CA SER A 292 20.78 -3.20 9.30
C SER A 292 22.09 -3.83 9.78
N ASP A 293 21.96 -4.89 10.57
CA ASP A 293 23.11 -5.70 11.01
C ASP A 293 23.64 -6.54 9.83
N ALA A 294 22.76 -6.99 8.93
CA ALA A 294 23.12 -7.60 7.67
C ALA A 294 22.31 -7.03 6.51
N TRP A 295 23.02 -6.61 5.46
CA TRP A 295 22.45 -6.31 4.15
C TRP A 295 22.77 -7.44 3.18
N LEU A 296 21.73 -8.02 2.58
CA LEU A 296 21.82 -9.08 1.57
C LEU A 296 21.40 -8.49 0.22
N PRO A 297 22.35 -8.10 -0.65
CA PRO A 297 22.07 -7.56 -1.98
C PRO A 297 21.69 -8.67 -2.97
N THR A 298 20.58 -9.33 -2.70
CA THR A 298 20.09 -10.44 -3.52
C THR A 298 19.86 -9.99 -4.95
N TRP A 299 20.25 -10.83 -5.91
CA TRP A 299 19.79 -10.65 -7.29
C TRP A 299 18.25 -10.73 -7.34
N PRO A 300 17.56 -9.81 -8.04
CA PRO A 300 16.10 -9.81 -8.07
C PRO A 300 15.53 -11.17 -8.49
N GLY A 301 14.68 -11.76 -7.65
CA GLY A 301 14.04 -13.07 -7.88
C GLY A 301 14.71 -14.22 -7.12
N SER A 302 15.94 -14.06 -6.64
CA SER A 302 16.67 -15.09 -5.88
C SER A 302 16.27 -15.18 -4.40
N GLU A 303 15.42 -14.27 -3.91
CA GLU A 303 15.07 -14.17 -2.50
C GLU A 303 14.44 -15.46 -1.97
N THR A 304 13.61 -16.13 -2.77
CA THR A 304 12.97 -17.40 -2.39
C THR A 304 14.02 -18.47 -2.06
N THR A 305 15.08 -18.59 -2.86
CA THR A 305 16.15 -19.57 -2.66
C THR A 305 16.93 -19.30 -1.37
N VAL A 306 17.19 -18.03 -1.05
CA VAL A 306 17.80 -17.65 0.24
C VAL A 306 16.92 -18.03 1.43
N LEU A 307 15.61 -17.73 1.35
CA LEU A 307 14.66 -18.07 2.42
C LEU A 307 14.55 -19.59 2.62
N LEU A 308 14.50 -20.36 1.53
CA LEU A 308 14.50 -21.82 1.59
C LEU A 308 15.81 -22.38 2.11
N ALA A 309 16.95 -21.71 1.87
CA ALA A 309 18.22 -22.10 2.45
C ALA A 309 18.30 -21.82 3.95
N PHE A 310 17.68 -20.74 4.44
CA PHE A 310 17.49 -20.55 5.88
C PHE A 310 16.58 -21.63 6.48
N ALA A 311 15.49 -22.00 5.80
CA ALA A 311 14.63 -23.09 6.25
C ALA A 311 15.38 -24.44 6.30
N ASN A 312 16.13 -24.78 5.24
CA ASN A 312 17.01 -25.95 5.22
C ASN A 312 17.98 -25.95 6.41
N TYR A 313 18.66 -24.83 6.65
CA TYR A 313 19.61 -24.71 7.75
C TYR A 313 18.97 -25.04 9.12
N LEU A 314 17.74 -24.55 9.37
CA LEU A 314 16.98 -24.87 10.59
C LEU A 314 16.60 -26.35 10.66
N ILE A 315 16.10 -26.91 9.56
CA ILE A 315 15.58 -28.28 9.48
C ILE A 315 16.71 -29.31 9.63
N GLN A 316 17.82 -29.15 8.91
CA GLN A 316 18.93 -30.12 8.92
C GLN A 316 19.65 -30.16 10.28
N GLN A 317 19.63 -29.06 11.03
CA GLN A 317 20.28 -28.95 12.34
C GLN A 317 19.32 -29.24 13.51
N ASP A 318 18.07 -29.63 13.24
CA ASP A 318 17.04 -29.83 14.27
C ASP A 318 16.80 -28.59 15.16
N ARG A 319 16.92 -27.38 14.58
CA ARG A 319 16.78 -26.07 15.27
C ARG A 319 15.46 -25.36 14.97
N TYR A 320 14.45 -26.09 14.53
CA TYR A 320 13.10 -25.59 14.32
C TYR A 320 12.18 -26.04 15.46
N ASP A 321 11.11 -25.30 15.73
CA ASP A 321 10.13 -25.61 16.76
C ASP A 321 9.25 -26.79 16.33
N LYS A 322 9.69 -27.99 16.70
CA LYS A 322 9.00 -29.25 16.38
C LYS A 322 7.61 -29.31 17.00
N GLU A 323 7.40 -28.75 18.20
CA GLU A 323 6.09 -28.77 18.86
C GLU A 323 5.10 -27.86 18.16
N PHE A 324 5.54 -26.66 17.74
CA PHE A 324 4.71 -25.78 16.92
C PHE A 324 4.31 -26.46 15.60
N VAL A 325 5.29 -27.03 14.88
CA VAL A 325 5.04 -27.70 13.60
C VAL A 325 4.11 -28.91 13.78
N ARG A 326 4.32 -29.74 14.81
CA ARG A 326 3.45 -30.89 15.11
C ARG A 326 2.00 -30.48 15.37
N LYS A 327 1.79 -29.33 16.02
CA LYS A 327 0.45 -28.86 16.39
C LYS A 327 -0.29 -28.13 15.27
N TRP A 328 0.42 -27.39 14.43
CA TRP A 328 -0.19 -26.41 13.51
C TRP A 328 0.03 -26.69 12.02
N VAL A 329 0.76 -27.75 11.67
CA VAL A 329 0.99 -28.14 10.27
C VAL A 329 0.31 -29.48 9.99
N ASN A 330 -0.24 -29.62 8.78
CA ASN A 330 -0.90 -30.82 8.26
C ASN A 330 0.13 -31.92 7.91
N TRP A 331 0.90 -32.36 8.90
CA TRP A 331 2.00 -33.29 8.73
C TRP A 331 1.52 -34.71 8.39
N GLU A 332 0.38 -35.13 8.94
CA GLU A 332 -0.24 -36.44 8.65
C GLU A 332 -0.72 -36.50 7.20
N GLU A 333 -1.41 -35.46 6.73
CA GLU A 333 -1.87 -35.35 5.34
C GLU A 333 -0.68 -35.29 4.36
N THR A 334 0.41 -34.64 4.75
CA THR A 334 1.63 -34.60 3.95
C THR A 334 2.23 -36.00 3.80
N LEU A 335 2.34 -36.76 4.89
CA LEU A 335 2.82 -38.15 4.83
C LEU A 335 1.89 -39.04 4.02
N LYS A 336 0.57 -38.89 4.19
CA LYS A 336 -0.41 -39.63 3.39
C LYS A 336 -0.24 -39.34 1.89
N ALA A 337 -0.07 -38.07 1.52
CA ALA A 337 0.18 -37.69 0.13
C ALA A 337 1.50 -38.26 -0.42
N ILE A 338 2.53 -38.46 0.42
CA ILE A 338 3.76 -39.16 0.02
C ILE A 338 3.47 -40.64 -0.23
N VAL A 339 2.82 -41.33 0.72
CA VAL A 339 2.48 -42.76 0.63
C VAL A 339 1.64 -43.06 -0.61
N ASP A 340 0.61 -42.24 -0.84
CA ASP A 340 -0.33 -42.40 -1.95
C ASP A 340 0.27 -41.95 -3.31
N GLY A 341 1.52 -41.46 -3.34
CA GLY A 341 2.14 -40.94 -4.55
C GLY A 341 1.39 -39.72 -5.11
N GLN A 342 0.80 -38.90 -4.26
CA GLN A 342 0.07 -37.69 -4.65
C GLN A 342 0.93 -36.43 -4.54
N LEU A 343 2.06 -36.50 -3.83
CA LEU A 343 3.02 -35.42 -3.78
C LEU A 343 3.76 -35.32 -5.12
N LEU A 344 3.62 -34.19 -5.83
CA LEU A 344 4.20 -33.99 -7.18
C LEU A 344 5.72 -34.24 -7.26
N ILE A 345 6.43 -34.05 -6.15
CA ILE A 345 7.86 -34.34 -6.02
C ILE A 345 8.14 -35.84 -6.02
N ALA A 346 7.31 -36.64 -5.35
CA ALA A 346 7.46 -38.09 -5.28
C ALA A 346 7.32 -38.76 -6.66
N ASN A 347 6.48 -38.19 -7.54
CA ASN A 347 6.23 -38.73 -8.88
C ASN A 347 7.19 -38.18 -9.96
N GLY A 348 8.23 -37.42 -9.57
CA GLY A 348 9.20 -36.84 -10.51
C GLY A 348 8.62 -35.76 -11.44
N GLN A 349 7.42 -35.25 -11.17
CA GLN A 349 6.78 -34.22 -12.00
C GLN A 349 7.28 -32.80 -11.68
N ARG A 350 7.76 -32.56 -10.45
CA ARG A 350 8.32 -31.26 -10.00
C ARG A 350 9.43 -31.49 -8.97
N GLY A 351 10.43 -30.61 -8.92
CA GLY A 351 11.49 -30.63 -7.90
C GLY A 351 12.83 -31.15 -8.43
N ASP A 352 13.87 -30.99 -7.61
CA ASP A 352 15.22 -31.45 -7.94
C ASP A 352 15.30 -32.98 -7.93
N ALA A 353 16.03 -33.57 -8.87
CA ALA A 353 16.08 -35.03 -9.07
C ALA A 353 16.54 -35.81 -7.82
N GLY A 354 17.35 -35.18 -6.97
CA GLY A 354 17.80 -35.72 -5.68
C GLY A 354 16.64 -35.86 -4.69
N ALA A 355 15.95 -34.77 -4.39
CA ALA A 355 14.77 -34.77 -3.52
C ALA A 355 13.68 -35.74 -3.99
N ALA A 356 13.39 -35.78 -5.30
CA ALA A 356 12.41 -36.72 -5.86
C ALA A 356 12.77 -38.18 -5.58
N SER A 357 14.04 -38.55 -5.83
CA SER A 357 14.54 -39.91 -5.61
C SER A 357 14.52 -40.29 -4.12
N ALA A 358 14.92 -39.37 -3.24
CA ALA A 358 14.94 -39.60 -1.81
C ALA A 358 13.52 -39.78 -1.24
N ILE A 359 12.55 -38.99 -1.71
CA ILE A 359 11.15 -39.11 -1.28
C ILE A 359 10.51 -40.39 -1.82
N SER A 360 10.83 -40.81 -3.05
CA SER A 360 10.36 -42.09 -3.58
C SER A 360 10.90 -43.30 -2.78
N ASN A 361 12.15 -43.22 -2.35
CA ASN A 361 12.73 -44.23 -1.45
C ASN A 361 12.03 -44.24 -0.08
N LEU A 362 11.75 -43.06 0.49
CA LEU A 362 11.00 -42.95 1.74
C LEU A 362 9.58 -43.51 1.59
N GLN A 363 8.87 -43.18 0.51
CA GLN A 363 7.55 -43.73 0.19
C GLN A 363 7.59 -45.26 0.17
N SER A 364 8.55 -45.85 -0.54
CA SER A 364 8.71 -47.31 -0.61
C SER A 364 8.99 -47.92 0.76
N SER A 365 9.80 -47.26 1.59
CA SER A 365 10.08 -47.69 2.96
C SER A 365 8.83 -47.66 3.84
N ILE A 366 8.06 -46.58 3.78
CA ILE A 366 6.82 -46.43 4.57
C ILE A 366 5.80 -47.48 4.11
N SER A 367 5.56 -47.65 2.81
CA SER A 367 4.58 -48.61 2.29
C SER A 367 4.93 -50.08 2.60
N ASN A 368 6.22 -50.41 2.70
CA ASN A 368 6.69 -51.77 3.03
C ASN A 368 6.69 -52.08 4.52
N SER A 369 6.78 -51.05 5.37
CA SER A 369 6.65 -51.19 6.81
C SER A 369 5.18 -51.00 7.19
N ALA A 370 4.51 -51.95 7.84
CA ALA A 370 3.16 -51.71 8.36
C ALA A 370 3.16 -50.72 9.56
N SER A 371 4.07 -49.74 9.57
CA SER A 371 4.28 -48.78 10.64
C SER A 371 3.24 -47.67 10.58
N ALA A 372 2.80 -47.21 11.76
CA ALA A 372 1.92 -46.06 11.86
C ALA A 372 2.68 -44.80 11.40
N LEU A 373 1.98 -43.91 10.69
CA LEU A 373 2.51 -42.59 10.38
C LEU A 373 2.88 -41.88 11.68
N SER A 374 4.09 -41.31 11.73
CA SER A 374 4.62 -40.65 12.92
C SER A 374 5.25 -39.31 12.57
N PHE A 375 5.33 -38.43 13.56
CA PHE A 375 5.99 -37.15 13.37
C PHE A 375 7.49 -37.30 13.04
N ASP A 376 8.15 -38.36 13.51
CA ASP A 376 9.55 -38.64 13.18
C ASP A 376 9.73 -39.00 11.69
N LEU A 377 8.76 -39.72 11.10
CA LEU A 377 8.73 -39.96 9.66
C LEU A 377 8.52 -38.65 8.89
N PHE A 378 7.68 -37.76 9.41
CA PHE A 378 7.51 -36.42 8.83
C PHE A 378 8.78 -35.57 8.95
N ASP A 379 9.49 -35.61 10.07
CA ASP A 379 10.78 -34.92 10.26
C ASP A 379 11.81 -35.40 9.23
N GLN A 380 11.90 -36.71 9.00
CA GLN A 380 12.73 -37.29 7.95
C GLN A 380 12.30 -36.82 6.56
N ALA A 381 11.01 -36.88 6.24
CA ALA A 381 10.48 -36.39 4.97
C ALA A 381 10.83 -34.91 4.75
N LEU A 382 10.68 -34.08 5.79
CA LEU A 382 10.97 -32.66 5.74
C LEU A 382 12.47 -32.40 5.47
N LYS A 383 13.37 -33.14 6.12
CA LYS A 383 14.82 -33.09 5.85
C LYS A 383 15.14 -33.44 4.41
N LEU A 384 14.49 -34.47 3.83
CA LEU A 384 14.70 -34.86 2.44
C LEU A 384 14.14 -33.82 1.45
N LEU A 385 12.94 -33.29 1.70
CA LEU A 385 12.28 -32.32 0.83
C LEU A 385 13.08 -31.02 0.65
N TYR A 386 13.76 -30.59 1.71
CA TYR A 386 14.49 -29.33 1.71
C TYR A 386 16.01 -29.48 1.55
N ALA A 387 16.55 -30.69 1.45
CA ALA A 387 17.99 -30.98 1.46
C ALA A 387 18.79 -30.15 0.43
N ASP A 388 18.23 -29.96 -0.77
CA ASP A 388 18.90 -29.32 -1.91
C ASP A 388 18.95 -27.77 -1.82
N PHE A 389 18.27 -27.16 -0.85
CA PHE A 389 18.33 -25.71 -0.62
C PHE A 389 19.50 -25.37 0.31
N THR A 390 20.73 -25.58 -0.13
CA THR A 390 21.91 -25.27 0.69
C THR A 390 22.23 -23.78 0.71
N LEU A 391 22.97 -23.34 1.73
CA LEU A 391 23.47 -21.95 1.78
C LEU A 391 24.43 -21.65 0.63
N GLU A 392 25.18 -22.63 0.15
CA GLU A 392 26.09 -22.53 -0.99
C GLU A 392 25.33 -22.33 -2.30
N ARG A 393 24.21 -23.05 -2.50
CA ARG A 393 23.29 -22.83 -3.63
C ARG A 393 22.71 -21.42 -3.58
N ALA A 394 22.19 -21.02 -2.42
CA ALA A 394 21.63 -19.67 -2.25
C ALA A 394 22.68 -18.57 -2.48
N ALA A 395 23.92 -18.77 -2.03
CA ALA A 395 25.02 -17.84 -2.27
C ALA A 395 25.32 -17.69 -3.76
N ALA A 396 25.37 -18.80 -4.50
CA ALA A 396 25.60 -18.80 -5.94
C ALA A 396 24.46 -18.13 -6.71
N GLU A 397 23.20 -18.41 -6.37
CA GLU A 397 22.04 -17.85 -7.07
C GLU A 397 21.81 -16.37 -6.74
N ALA A 398 21.92 -16.00 -5.46
CA ALA A 398 21.66 -14.64 -5.00
C ALA A 398 22.86 -13.70 -5.15
N GLN A 399 24.05 -14.24 -5.48
CA GLN A 399 25.33 -13.51 -5.54
C GLN A 399 25.67 -12.82 -4.20
N VAL A 400 25.36 -13.51 -3.10
CA VAL A 400 25.65 -13.05 -1.73
C VAL A 400 26.68 -13.99 -1.10
N PRO A 401 27.70 -13.48 -0.38
CA PRO A 401 28.68 -14.34 0.28
C PRO A 401 28.02 -15.35 1.23
N VAL A 402 28.39 -16.63 1.11
CA VAL A 402 27.81 -17.73 1.91
C VAL A 402 27.93 -17.48 3.42
N GLU A 403 29.03 -16.88 3.87
CA GLU A 403 29.22 -16.57 5.30
C GLU A 403 28.21 -15.55 5.84
N ARG A 404 27.75 -14.62 5.00
CA ARG A 404 26.70 -13.66 5.39
C ARG A 404 25.35 -14.35 5.51
N LEU A 405 25.06 -15.29 4.60
CA LEU A 405 23.85 -16.10 4.68
C LEU A 405 23.88 -16.98 5.94
N ARG A 406 25.03 -17.60 6.25
CA ARG A 406 25.22 -18.42 7.45
C ARG A 406 25.00 -17.63 8.74
N GLU A 407 25.57 -16.42 8.84
CA GLU A 407 25.37 -15.53 9.98
C GLU A 407 23.88 -15.17 10.17
N CYS A 408 23.17 -14.85 9.09
CA CYS A 408 21.74 -14.56 9.14
C CYS A 408 20.93 -15.79 9.59
N ALA A 409 21.24 -16.97 9.07
CA ALA A 409 20.60 -18.22 9.45
C ALA A 409 20.80 -18.53 10.94
N GLU A 410 22.00 -18.26 11.47
CA GLU A 410 22.31 -18.41 12.90
C GLU A 410 21.48 -17.48 13.79
N TRP A 411 21.30 -16.21 13.38
CA TRP A 411 20.42 -15.30 14.11
C TRP A 411 18.97 -15.79 14.11
N ILE A 412 18.46 -16.20 12.96
CA ILE A 412 17.09 -16.72 12.81
C ILE A 412 16.89 -17.98 13.68
N ALA A 413 17.85 -18.90 13.67
CA ALA A 413 17.80 -20.13 14.47
C ALA A 413 17.81 -19.86 15.97
N ASN A 414 18.40 -18.74 16.39
CA ASN A 414 18.39 -18.28 17.78
C ASN A 414 17.31 -17.25 18.06
N CYS A 415 16.29 -17.07 17.23
CA CYS A 415 15.29 -16.00 17.46
C CYS A 415 14.38 -16.25 18.67
N ASP A 416 14.33 -17.48 19.20
CA ASP A 416 13.55 -17.87 20.40
C ASP A 416 12.05 -17.53 20.26
N GLY A 417 11.46 -17.88 19.11
CA GLY A 417 10.05 -17.58 18.79
C GLY A 417 9.75 -16.10 18.54
N LYS A 418 10.78 -15.24 18.38
CA LYS A 418 10.66 -13.79 18.18
C LYS A 418 11.24 -13.33 16.85
N LEU A 419 10.89 -14.03 15.78
CA LEU A 419 11.19 -13.63 14.40
C LEU A 419 10.05 -12.76 13.84
N ALA A 420 10.31 -11.49 13.62
CA ALA A 420 9.40 -10.56 12.96
C ALA A 420 9.79 -10.39 11.48
N THR A 421 8.90 -10.74 10.56
CA THR A 421 9.17 -10.73 9.12
C THR A 421 8.23 -9.80 8.37
N HIS A 422 8.70 -9.22 7.27
CA HIS A 422 7.84 -8.42 6.39
C HIS A 422 8.25 -8.48 4.92
N VAL A 423 7.27 -8.76 4.06
CA VAL A 423 7.30 -8.44 2.64
C VAL A 423 5.89 -7.99 2.21
N TRP A 424 5.81 -6.92 1.43
CA TRP A 424 4.53 -6.43 0.89
C TRP A 424 4.54 -6.40 -0.64
N ARG A 425 5.55 -5.74 -1.21
CA ARG A 425 5.73 -5.59 -2.67
C ARG A 425 7.10 -6.11 -3.08
N ALA A 426 7.80 -5.36 -3.93
CA ALA A 426 9.16 -5.62 -4.37
C ALA A 426 9.32 -7.04 -4.93
N ALA A 427 10.14 -7.90 -4.32
CA ALA A 427 10.39 -9.26 -4.80
C ALA A 427 9.10 -10.09 -5.01
N SER A 428 8.02 -9.79 -4.27
CA SER A 428 6.75 -10.49 -4.45
C SER A 428 6.00 -10.09 -5.71
N ILE A 429 6.06 -8.83 -6.13
CA ILE A 429 5.29 -8.28 -7.26
C ILE A 429 6.13 -8.12 -8.53
N GLY A 430 7.43 -7.92 -8.40
CA GLY A 430 8.33 -7.65 -9.52
C GLY A 430 8.79 -8.89 -10.28
N ASN A 431 8.46 -10.10 -9.80
CA ASN A 431 8.95 -11.35 -10.36
C ASN A 431 7.81 -12.33 -10.64
N LEU A 432 7.93 -13.09 -11.73
CA LEU A 432 7.09 -14.25 -11.98
C LEU A 432 7.23 -15.24 -10.81
N GLY A 433 6.10 -15.66 -10.23
CA GLY A 433 6.12 -16.55 -9.07
C GLY A 433 6.47 -15.87 -7.74
N GLY A 434 6.55 -14.53 -7.68
CA GLY A 434 6.96 -13.80 -6.46
C GLY A 434 6.07 -14.03 -5.23
N TRP A 435 4.87 -14.61 -5.38
CA TRP A 435 4.06 -15.08 -4.24
C TRP A 435 4.78 -16.12 -3.38
N GLN A 436 5.72 -16.87 -3.96
CA GLN A 436 6.56 -17.83 -3.24
C GLN A 436 7.51 -17.14 -2.27
N VAL A 437 7.91 -15.89 -2.52
CA VAL A 437 8.77 -15.12 -1.58
C VAL A 437 8.04 -14.91 -0.26
N ALA A 438 6.79 -14.45 -0.30
CA ALA A 438 5.97 -14.27 0.90
C ALA A 438 5.70 -15.61 1.60
N ARG A 439 5.45 -16.67 0.81
CA ARG A 439 5.22 -18.02 1.33
C ARG A 439 6.45 -18.59 2.02
N ALA A 440 7.64 -18.49 1.42
CA ALA A 440 8.90 -18.96 2.00
C ALA A 440 9.31 -18.11 3.21
N LEU A 441 9.05 -16.80 3.18
CA LEU A 441 9.32 -15.91 4.32
C LEU A 441 8.47 -16.30 5.52
N PHE A 442 7.17 -16.52 5.33
CA PHE A 442 6.28 -16.92 6.41
C PHE A 442 6.55 -18.35 6.88
N PHE A 443 7.08 -19.22 6.03
CA PHE A 443 7.52 -20.55 6.45
C PHE A 443 8.62 -20.49 7.53
N LEU A 444 9.50 -19.48 7.50
CA LEU A 444 10.47 -19.28 8.58
C LEU A 444 9.78 -18.92 9.91
N ASN A 445 8.67 -18.17 9.89
CA ASN A 445 7.88 -17.91 11.10
C ASN A 445 7.28 -19.21 11.65
N VAL A 446 6.78 -20.08 10.77
CA VAL A 446 6.24 -21.40 11.15
C VAL A 446 7.34 -22.27 11.77
N LEU A 447 8.50 -22.39 11.11
CA LEU A 447 9.62 -23.20 11.60
C LEU A 447 10.20 -22.68 12.92
N THR A 448 10.12 -21.38 13.18
CA THR A 448 10.64 -20.80 14.42
C THR A 448 9.60 -20.70 15.54
N GLY A 449 8.35 -21.13 15.31
CA GLY A 449 7.26 -20.96 16.27
C GLY A 449 6.86 -19.50 16.50
N SER A 450 7.23 -18.58 15.59
CA SER A 450 7.06 -17.14 15.76
C SER A 450 5.70 -16.59 15.28
N VAL A 451 4.73 -17.45 14.99
CA VAL A 451 3.42 -17.02 14.51
C VAL A 451 2.53 -16.64 15.70
N GLY A 452 2.09 -15.38 15.74
CA GLY A 452 1.19 -14.89 16.80
C GLY A 452 1.82 -14.72 18.19
N THR A 453 3.15 -14.71 18.28
CA THR A 453 3.90 -14.54 19.53
C THR A 453 4.35 -13.08 19.73
N PRO A 454 4.58 -12.62 20.99
CA PRO A 454 5.27 -11.36 21.24
C PRO A 454 6.65 -11.35 20.58
N GLY A 455 6.94 -10.35 19.74
CA GLY A 455 8.15 -10.28 18.93
C GLY A 455 8.13 -11.11 17.64
N GLY A 456 7.05 -11.85 17.38
CA GLY A 456 6.84 -12.63 16.18
C GLY A 456 6.05 -11.90 15.08
N THR A 457 5.37 -12.67 14.22
CA THR A 457 4.50 -12.15 13.15
C THR A 457 3.07 -12.63 13.34
N SER A 458 2.11 -11.70 13.43
CA SER A 458 0.67 -11.98 13.49
C SER A 458 -0.02 -11.74 12.14
N GLY A 459 -1.27 -12.19 11.97
CA GLY A 459 -2.13 -11.76 10.86
C GLY A 459 -2.72 -10.37 11.09
N ASN A 460 -2.80 -9.54 10.05
CA ASN A 460 -3.34 -8.18 10.16
C ASN A 460 -4.82 -8.12 10.56
N GLU A 461 -5.59 -9.17 10.26
CA GLU A 461 -7.03 -9.21 10.51
C GLU A 461 -7.37 -9.65 11.93
N TRP A 462 -6.44 -10.28 12.65
CA TRP A 462 -6.70 -10.83 13.98
C TRP A 462 -7.09 -9.77 15.02
N ASN A 463 -6.66 -8.53 14.80
CA ASN A 463 -6.93 -7.40 15.70
C ASN A 463 -7.67 -6.25 14.99
N LYS A 464 -8.30 -6.50 13.83
CA LYS A 464 -9.00 -5.47 13.04
C LYS A 464 -10.51 -5.53 13.27
N PHE A 465 -11.10 -4.43 13.72
CA PHE A 465 -12.55 -4.26 13.74
C PHE A 465 -13.01 -3.54 12.46
N VAL A 466 -13.90 -4.17 11.69
CA VAL A 466 -14.60 -3.53 10.56
C VAL A 466 -16.10 -3.69 10.79
N PRO A 467 -16.88 -2.61 10.88
CA PRO A 467 -18.32 -2.71 11.04
C PRO A 467 -18.95 -3.40 9.83
N LYS A 468 -19.72 -4.46 10.06
CA LYS A 468 -20.45 -5.14 8.98
C LYS A 468 -21.72 -4.35 8.63
N PRO A 469 -21.98 -4.06 7.34
CA PRO A 469 -23.22 -3.41 6.95
C PRO A 469 -24.42 -4.32 7.24
N TYR A 470 -25.56 -3.71 7.62
CA TYR A 470 -26.78 -4.44 7.98
C TYR A 470 -27.44 -5.21 6.81
N LYS A 471 -27.08 -4.90 5.56
CA LYS A 471 -27.60 -5.58 4.36
C LYS A 471 -26.60 -5.51 3.21
N SER A 472 -26.22 -6.65 2.66
CA SER A 472 -25.47 -6.74 1.41
C SER A 472 -26.40 -7.07 0.23
N PRO A 473 -26.13 -6.56 -0.97
CA PRO A 473 -26.82 -7.03 -2.17
C PRO A 473 -26.54 -8.53 -2.40
N PRO A 474 -27.41 -9.26 -3.11
CA PRO A 474 -27.11 -10.62 -3.53
C PRO A 474 -25.90 -10.64 -4.48
N ALA A 475 -25.27 -11.80 -4.62
CA ALA A 475 -24.25 -12.01 -5.64
C ALA A 475 -24.84 -11.71 -7.04
N VAL A 476 -24.03 -11.11 -7.90
CA VAL A 476 -24.41 -10.85 -9.29
C VAL A 476 -24.25 -12.14 -10.07
N ASP A 477 -25.33 -12.60 -10.70
CA ASP A 477 -25.29 -13.72 -11.65
C ASP A 477 -24.86 -13.20 -13.02
N ALA A 478 -23.56 -12.94 -13.14
CA ALA A 478 -22.84 -12.57 -14.36
C ALA A 478 -21.35 -12.88 -14.19
N TRP A 479 -20.65 -13.12 -15.29
CA TRP A 479 -19.20 -13.32 -15.30
C TRP A 479 -18.56 -12.32 -16.26
N ASN A 480 -17.63 -11.51 -15.76
CA ASN A 480 -16.91 -10.54 -16.56
C ASN A 480 -15.51 -11.05 -16.95
N GLU A 481 -15.40 -11.59 -18.17
CA GLU A 481 -14.11 -12.08 -18.70
C GLU A 481 -13.04 -10.98 -18.86
N LEU A 482 -13.43 -9.70 -18.95
CA LEU A 482 -12.47 -8.59 -18.99
C LEU A 482 -11.80 -8.35 -17.62
N GLN A 483 -12.30 -8.98 -16.55
CA GLN A 483 -11.75 -8.90 -15.19
C GLN A 483 -11.17 -10.24 -14.73
N LEU A 484 -11.92 -11.33 -14.96
CA LEU A 484 -11.59 -12.70 -14.58
C LEU A 484 -11.64 -13.60 -15.83
N PRO A 485 -10.62 -13.54 -16.71
CA PRO A 485 -10.52 -14.38 -17.89
C PRO A 485 -10.41 -15.88 -17.54
N HIS A 486 -10.96 -16.75 -18.40
CA HIS A 486 -10.97 -18.21 -18.22
C HIS A 486 -9.58 -18.85 -18.23
N GLU A 487 -8.60 -18.17 -18.81
CA GLU A 487 -7.20 -18.59 -18.92
C GLU A 487 -6.48 -18.54 -17.56
N TYR A 488 -7.00 -17.74 -16.62
CA TYR A 488 -6.42 -17.56 -15.29
C TYR A 488 -7.45 -17.82 -14.17
N PRO A 489 -8.05 -19.02 -14.11
CA PRO A 489 -9.16 -19.32 -13.19
C PRO A 489 -8.75 -19.35 -11.72
N LEU A 490 -7.43 -19.35 -11.45
CA LEU A 490 -6.84 -19.33 -10.11
C LEU A 490 -6.24 -17.97 -9.75
N ALA A 491 -6.53 -16.91 -10.52
CA ALA A 491 -6.10 -15.56 -10.17
C ALA A 491 -6.67 -15.17 -8.80
N HIS A 492 -5.79 -14.73 -7.89
CA HIS A 492 -6.19 -14.38 -6.52
C HIS A 492 -6.99 -13.06 -6.44
N TYR A 493 -6.84 -12.21 -7.47
CA TYR A 493 -7.51 -10.94 -7.65
C TYR A 493 -7.76 -10.72 -9.15
N GLU A 494 -8.67 -9.81 -9.50
CA GLU A 494 -8.95 -9.40 -10.86
C GLU A 494 -7.69 -8.94 -11.62
N LEU A 495 -7.64 -9.23 -12.92
CA LEU A 495 -6.47 -8.98 -13.76
C LEU A 495 -6.52 -7.59 -14.40
N SER A 496 -6.63 -6.58 -13.54
CA SER A 496 -6.87 -5.18 -13.89
C SER A 496 -5.93 -4.61 -14.95
N PHE A 497 -4.67 -5.04 -14.96
CA PHE A 497 -3.62 -4.57 -15.87
C PHE A 497 -3.74 -5.17 -17.27
N LEU A 498 -4.44 -6.30 -17.42
CA LEU A 498 -4.71 -6.93 -18.73
C LEU A 498 -5.95 -6.34 -19.42
N LEU A 499 -6.79 -5.60 -18.70
CA LEU A 499 -8.00 -4.98 -19.25
C LEU A 499 -7.79 -4.30 -20.62
N PRO A 500 -6.82 -3.37 -20.80
CA PRO A 500 -6.63 -2.71 -22.10
C PRO A 500 -6.19 -3.70 -23.19
N HIS A 501 -5.43 -4.76 -22.85
CA HIS A 501 -5.05 -5.79 -23.81
C HIS A 501 -6.26 -6.59 -24.29
N PHE A 502 -7.18 -6.96 -23.39
CA PHE A 502 -8.41 -7.65 -23.75
C PHE A 502 -9.32 -6.79 -24.65
N LEU A 503 -9.36 -5.48 -24.42
CA LEU A 503 -10.07 -4.56 -25.31
C LEU A 503 -9.40 -4.50 -26.70
N GLU A 504 -8.07 -4.49 -26.77
CA GLU A 504 -7.33 -4.52 -28.04
C GLU A 504 -7.48 -5.83 -28.81
N GLU A 505 -7.63 -6.94 -28.10
CA GLU A 505 -7.93 -8.27 -28.68
C GLU A 505 -9.39 -8.38 -29.17
N GLY A 506 -10.23 -7.38 -28.93
CA GLY A 506 -11.64 -7.39 -29.32
C GLY A 506 -12.51 -8.31 -28.46
N ARG A 507 -12.07 -8.66 -27.24
CA ARG A 507 -12.82 -9.54 -26.32
C ARG A 507 -14.07 -8.89 -25.75
N GLY A 508 -14.18 -7.57 -25.82
CA GLY A 508 -15.33 -6.84 -25.31
C GLY A 508 -15.16 -5.34 -25.39
N THR A 509 -16.14 -4.63 -24.85
CA THR A 509 -16.18 -3.16 -24.75
C THR A 509 -16.71 -2.76 -23.38
N ILE A 510 -16.43 -1.52 -22.98
CA ILE A 510 -16.94 -0.91 -21.75
C ILE A 510 -17.84 0.25 -22.14
N ASP A 511 -19.11 0.20 -21.71
CA ASP A 511 -20.07 1.27 -21.98
C ASP A 511 -19.81 2.49 -21.10
N VAL A 512 -19.54 2.27 -19.80
CA VAL A 512 -19.21 3.33 -18.84
C VAL A 512 -18.06 2.89 -17.93
N TYR A 513 -16.92 3.55 -18.05
CA TYR A 513 -15.70 3.30 -17.31
C TYR A 513 -15.46 4.41 -16.28
N PHE A 514 -15.44 4.07 -15.00
CA PHE A 514 -15.10 4.99 -13.92
C PHE A 514 -13.68 4.72 -13.42
N THR A 515 -12.85 5.75 -13.35
CA THR A 515 -11.56 5.68 -12.65
C THR A 515 -11.60 6.54 -11.39
N ARG A 516 -11.32 5.96 -10.22
CA ARG A 516 -11.27 6.71 -8.95
C ARG A 516 -9.97 6.45 -8.20
N VAL A 517 -9.25 7.52 -7.87
CA VAL A 517 -7.92 7.45 -7.22
C VAL A 517 -6.98 6.52 -8.01
N TYR A 518 -7.16 6.46 -9.33
CA TYR A 518 -6.52 5.50 -10.23
C TYR A 518 -6.11 6.19 -11.51
N ASN A 519 -4.86 6.01 -11.90
CA ASN A 519 -4.27 6.57 -13.10
C ASN A 519 -3.68 5.43 -13.94
N PRO A 520 -4.51 4.70 -14.71
CA PRO A 520 -4.11 3.47 -15.37
C PRO A 520 -2.92 3.62 -16.31
N MET A 521 -2.84 4.74 -17.04
CA MET A 521 -1.73 5.00 -17.96
C MET A 521 -0.38 5.11 -17.24
N TRP A 522 -0.36 5.63 -16.01
CA TRP A 522 0.88 5.91 -15.29
C TRP A 522 1.36 4.73 -14.45
N ILE A 523 0.44 3.97 -13.85
CA ILE A 523 0.78 3.02 -12.79
C ILE A 523 0.82 1.55 -13.24
N ASN A 524 0.20 1.18 -14.35
CA ASN A 524 0.26 -0.19 -14.84
C ASN A 524 1.53 -0.43 -15.68
N PRO A 525 2.00 -1.68 -15.77
CA PRO A 525 2.88 -2.10 -16.86
C PRO A 525 2.24 -1.77 -18.21
N ASP A 526 3.06 -1.36 -19.18
CA ASP A 526 2.63 -1.00 -20.53
C ASP A 526 1.51 0.08 -20.58
N GLY A 527 1.78 1.25 -20.00
CA GLY A 527 0.85 2.39 -20.04
C GLY A 527 0.43 2.86 -21.44
N PHE A 528 1.15 2.47 -22.49
CA PHE A 528 0.82 2.83 -23.87
C PHE A 528 -0.38 2.06 -24.42
N VAL A 529 -0.61 0.81 -23.98
CA VAL A 529 -1.85 0.11 -24.36
C VAL A 529 -3.07 0.78 -23.73
N TRP A 530 -2.92 1.33 -22.52
CA TRP A 530 -3.96 2.14 -21.88
C TRP A 530 -4.24 3.43 -22.65
N LEU A 531 -3.20 4.13 -23.12
CA LEU A 531 -3.36 5.29 -23.99
C LEU A 531 -4.19 4.95 -25.24
N LYS A 532 -3.90 3.81 -25.87
CA LYS A 532 -4.63 3.34 -27.06
C LYS A 532 -6.10 3.07 -26.73
N ALA A 533 -6.36 2.29 -25.68
CA ALA A 533 -7.71 1.93 -25.25
C ALA A 533 -8.55 3.16 -24.82
N LEU A 534 -7.95 4.12 -24.10
CA LEU A 534 -8.65 5.32 -23.64
C LEU A 534 -9.01 6.28 -24.78
N ARG A 535 -8.20 6.33 -25.85
CA ARG A 535 -8.51 7.13 -27.05
C ARG A 535 -9.64 6.54 -27.90
N ASP A 536 -9.84 5.24 -27.81
CA ASP A 536 -10.78 4.49 -28.64
C ASP A 536 -12.19 4.53 -28.04
N GLU A 537 -13.06 5.36 -28.64
CA GLU A 537 -14.46 5.52 -28.22
C GLU A 537 -15.32 4.28 -28.51
N GLU A 538 -14.88 3.36 -29.37
CA GLU A 538 -15.60 2.10 -29.61
C GLU A 538 -15.32 1.09 -28.49
N LYS A 539 -14.10 1.09 -27.93
CA LYS A 539 -13.71 0.21 -26.82
C LYS A 539 -14.19 0.70 -25.47
N ILE A 540 -14.02 1.99 -25.18
CA ILE A 540 -14.48 2.63 -23.96
C ILE A 540 -15.42 3.76 -24.38
N LYS A 541 -16.74 3.55 -24.29
CA LYS A 541 -17.73 4.47 -24.86
C LYS A 541 -17.93 5.73 -24.03
N CYS A 542 -17.76 5.63 -22.71
CA CYS A 542 -17.83 6.76 -21.78
C CYS A 542 -16.83 6.58 -20.65
N HIS A 543 -15.82 7.45 -20.55
CA HIS A 543 -14.86 7.46 -19.45
C HIS A 543 -15.16 8.62 -18.49
N VAL A 544 -15.38 8.29 -17.23
CA VAL A 544 -15.61 9.23 -16.12
C VAL A 544 -14.45 9.13 -15.13
N ALA A 545 -13.60 10.15 -15.06
CA ALA A 545 -12.47 10.17 -14.15
C ALA A 545 -12.79 10.96 -12.87
N LEU A 546 -12.99 10.25 -11.76
CA LEU A 546 -13.21 10.83 -10.44
C LEU A 546 -11.85 11.20 -9.81
N THR A 547 -11.35 12.39 -10.12
CA THR A 547 -10.03 12.88 -9.69
C THR A 547 -10.07 14.34 -9.24
N PRO A 548 -9.35 14.73 -8.17
CA PRO A 548 -9.29 16.11 -7.73
C PRO A 548 -8.36 16.98 -8.60
N THR A 549 -7.47 16.36 -9.39
CA THR A 549 -6.47 17.04 -10.23
C THR A 549 -6.37 16.36 -11.59
N TRP A 550 -5.85 17.08 -12.58
CA TRP A 550 -5.52 16.49 -13.87
C TRP A 550 -4.45 15.39 -13.74
N ASN A 551 -4.58 14.36 -14.56
CA ASN A 551 -3.60 13.29 -14.70
C ASN A 551 -3.65 12.71 -16.11
N GLU A 552 -2.68 11.86 -16.44
CA GLU A 552 -2.47 11.29 -17.77
C GLU A 552 -3.71 10.60 -18.31
N SER A 553 -4.44 9.87 -17.46
CA SER A 553 -5.65 9.13 -17.86
C SER A 553 -6.88 10.04 -17.95
N ALA A 554 -7.05 10.98 -17.02
CA ALA A 554 -8.18 11.91 -16.99
C ALA A 554 -8.20 12.85 -18.22
N TRP A 555 -7.05 13.08 -18.83
CA TRP A 555 -6.94 13.85 -20.07
C TRP A 555 -7.71 13.25 -21.25
N PHE A 556 -7.98 11.94 -21.22
CA PHE A 556 -8.74 11.20 -22.22
C PHE A 556 -10.18 10.90 -21.78
N ALA A 557 -10.62 11.43 -20.64
CA ALA A 557 -11.98 11.21 -20.14
C ALA A 557 -13.03 12.01 -20.91
N ASP A 558 -14.29 11.60 -20.80
CA ASP A 558 -15.46 12.36 -21.26
C ASP A 558 -15.98 13.28 -20.16
N TYR A 559 -15.81 12.84 -18.90
CA TYR A 559 -16.16 13.58 -17.69
C TYR A 559 -15.02 13.52 -16.68
N VAL A 560 -14.74 14.65 -16.03
CA VAL A 560 -13.84 14.74 -14.87
C VAL A 560 -14.51 15.44 -13.69
#